data_AF-A0A8T9MUA9-F1
#
_entry.id   AF-A0A8T9MUA9-F1
#
_cell.length_a   1.000
_cell.length_b   1.000
_cell.length_c   1.000
_cell.angle_alpha   90.00
_cell.angle_beta   90.00
_cell.angle_gamma   90.00
#
_symmetry.space_group_name_H-M   'P 1'
#
loop_
_entity.id
_entity.type
_entity.pdbx_description
1 polymer ?
#
loop_
_entity_poly.entity_id
_entity_poly.type
_entity_poly.pdbx_seq_one_letter_code
_entity_poly.pdbx_strand_id
1 'polypeptide(L)'
;MAAGAVVNAVWDLWAKAAGKPVWRLVADMSPEQLADCIDFRYLTDCIDRAEAVDLLTRAAEGKEARVHTLLREGYPCYTTSAGWLGYSDEKLARLCQEAVDAGFRYIKLKVGQNLEDDQRRVAIARRIIGRNAA
;
A
#
# COMPACT_ATOMS: atom_id res chain seq x y z
N MET A 1 4.54 -3.70 17.49
CA MET A 1 5.82 -4.39 17.77
C MET A 1 6.92 -3.34 17.88
N ALA A 2 7.87 -3.48 18.82
CA ALA A 2 8.85 -2.45 19.16
C ALA A 2 10.00 -2.30 18.14
N ALA A 3 10.57 -3.41 17.65
CA ALA A 3 11.69 -3.38 16.72
C ALA A 3 11.38 -2.57 15.45
N GLY A 4 10.23 -2.81 14.83
CA GLY A 4 9.81 -2.06 13.64
C GLY A 4 9.64 -0.56 13.88
N ALA A 5 9.20 -0.15 15.07
CA ALA A 5 9.10 1.27 15.41
C ALA A 5 10.49 1.94 15.49
N VAL A 6 11.46 1.27 16.12
CA VAL A 6 12.84 1.75 16.22
C VAL A 6 13.52 1.78 14.84
N VAL A 7 13.40 0.71 14.05
CA VAL A 7 13.97 0.66 12.69
C VAL A 7 13.39 1.77 11.81
N ASN A 8 12.08 1.99 11.84
CA ASN A 8 11.45 3.07 11.08
C ASN A 8 11.88 4.46 11.55
N ALA A 9 12.14 4.65 12.85
CA ALA A 9 12.67 5.91 13.38
C ALA A 9 14.09 6.19 12.88
N VAL A 10 14.93 5.17 12.71
CA VAL A 10 16.26 5.32 12.10
C VAL A 10 16.15 5.72 10.63
N TRP A 11 15.24 5.10 9.86
CA TRP A 11 14.98 5.50 8.47
C TRP A 11 14.46 6.94 8.35
N ASP A 12 13.56 7.36 9.24
CA ASP A 12 13.08 8.75 9.31
C ASP A 12 14.22 9.74 9.61
N LEU A 13 15.06 9.43 10.60
CA LEU A 13 16.23 10.23 10.94
C LEU A 13 17.20 10.35 9.75
N TRP A 14 17.51 9.25 9.08
CA TRP A 14 18.41 9.24 7.92
C TRP A 14 17.82 10.06 6.77
N ALA A 15 16.54 9.89 6.44
CA ALA A 15 15.87 10.65 5.39
C ALA A 15 15.90 12.17 5.66
N LYS A 16 15.68 12.57 6.93
CA LYS A 16 15.81 13.97 7.37
C LYS A 16 17.24 14.48 7.22
N ALA A 17 18.24 13.71 7.66
CA ALA A 17 19.64 14.08 7.53
C ALA A 17 20.08 14.22 6.06
N ALA A 18 19.52 13.40 5.16
CA ALA A 18 19.76 13.46 3.73
C ALA A 18 18.90 14.50 2.98
N GLY A 19 17.95 15.16 3.64
CA GLY A 19 17.04 16.13 3.02
C GLY A 19 16.08 15.52 1.99
N LYS A 20 15.71 14.25 2.13
CA LYS A 20 14.88 13.51 1.17
C LYS A 20 13.65 12.88 1.85
N PRO A 21 12.51 12.73 1.16
CA PRO A 21 11.48 11.81 1.62
C PRO A 21 12.02 10.36 1.55
N VAL A 22 11.60 9.49 2.48
CA VAL A 22 12.12 8.10 2.59
C VAL A 22 12.03 7.34 1.27
N TRP A 23 10.91 7.46 0.53
CA TRP A 23 10.75 6.76 -0.75
C TRP A 23 11.82 7.16 -1.77
N ARG A 24 12.27 8.43 -1.77
CA ARG A 24 13.33 8.92 -2.66
C ARG A 24 14.71 8.51 -2.14
N LEU A 25 14.93 8.56 -0.83
CA LEU A 25 16.16 8.04 -0.20
C LEU A 25 16.44 6.59 -0.64
N VAL A 26 15.41 5.73 -0.53
CA VAL A 26 15.51 4.32 -0.93
C VAL A 26 15.62 4.16 -2.45
N ALA A 27 14.82 4.91 -3.23
CA ALA A 27 14.86 4.80 -4.70
C ALA A 27 16.22 5.22 -5.29
N ASP A 28 16.91 6.18 -4.69
CA ASP A 28 18.22 6.66 -5.15
C ASP A 28 19.38 5.70 -4.84
N MET A 29 19.18 4.66 -4.02
CA MET A 29 20.20 3.66 -3.72
C MET A 29 20.59 2.84 -4.97
N SER A 30 21.84 2.38 -5.01
CA SER A 30 22.24 1.32 -5.92
C SER A 30 21.54 0.00 -5.55
N PRO A 31 21.41 -0.96 -6.49
CA PRO A 31 20.90 -2.30 -6.19
C PRO A 31 21.58 -2.97 -4.99
N GLU A 32 22.90 -2.83 -4.88
CA GLU A 32 23.71 -3.41 -3.81
C GLU A 32 23.44 -2.73 -2.47
N GLN A 33 23.38 -1.39 -2.44
CA GLN A 33 23.08 -0.64 -1.22
C GLN A 33 21.70 -0.98 -0.66
N LEU A 34 20.70 -1.16 -1.54
CA LEU A 34 19.36 -1.56 -1.13
C LEU A 34 19.34 -3.02 -0.63
N ALA A 35 20.06 -3.92 -1.30
CA ALA A 35 20.20 -5.29 -0.83
C ALA A 35 20.90 -5.38 0.55
N ASP A 36 21.88 -4.52 0.82
CA ASP A 36 22.57 -4.47 2.12
C ASP A 36 21.68 -4.01 3.28
N CYS A 37 20.51 -3.43 2.99
CA CYS A 37 19.51 -3.08 4.00
C CYS A 37 18.64 -4.27 4.45
N ILE A 38 18.79 -5.45 3.82
CA ILE A 38 17.95 -6.63 4.03
C ILE A 38 18.74 -7.70 4.80
N ASP A 39 18.15 -8.27 5.85
CA ASP A 39 18.70 -9.47 6.50
C ASP A 39 18.20 -10.72 5.78
N PHE A 40 19.08 -11.38 5.03
CA PHE A 40 18.76 -12.57 4.24
C PHE A 40 18.72 -13.87 5.05
N ARG A 41 18.93 -13.83 6.37
CA ARG A 41 18.76 -15.04 7.20
C ARG A 41 17.36 -15.62 6.99
N TYR A 42 17.33 -16.91 6.69
CA TYR A 42 16.12 -17.69 6.47
C TYR A 42 15.31 -17.29 5.23
N LEU A 43 15.93 -16.60 4.25
CA LEU A 43 15.31 -16.29 2.96
C LEU A 43 15.94 -17.02 1.78
N THR A 44 17.17 -17.54 1.93
CA THR A 44 18.03 -17.99 0.82
C THR A 44 17.55 -19.25 0.09
N ASP A 45 16.58 -19.97 0.64
CA ASP A 45 15.89 -21.06 -0.05
C ASP A 45 14.82 -20.56 -1.04
N CYS A 46 14.50 -19.26 -0.99
CA CYS A 46 13.55 -18.59 -1.89
C CYS A 46 14.19 -17.45 -2.70
N ILE A 47 15.01 -16.62 -2.04
CA ILE A 47 15.75 -15.52 -2.66
C ILE A 47 17.03 -15.23 -1.87
N ASP A 48 18.17 -15.35 -2.51
CA ASP A 48 19.44 -14.92 -1.95
C ASP A 48 19.79 -13.45 -2.29
N ARG A 49 20.90 -12.95 -1.74
CA ARG A 49 21.34 -11.57 -1.97
C ARG A 49 21.69 -11.31 -3.44
N ALA A 50 22.31 -12.28 -4.12
CA ALA A 50 22.72 -12.11 -5.51
C ALA A 50 21.48 -12.01 -6.42
N GLU A 51 20.49 -12.89 -6.20
CA GLU A 51 19.21 -12.87 -6.91
C GLU A 51 18.45 -11.56 -6.67
N ALA A 52 18.47 -11.04 -5.43
CA ALA A 52 17.88 -9.74 -5.10
C ALA A 52 18.58 -8.59 -5.83
N VAL A 53 19.92 -8.57 -5.87
CA VAL A 53 20.68 -7.55 -6.61
C VAL A 53 20.38 -7.63 -8.11
N ASP A 54 20.28 -8.83 -8.68
CA ASP A 54 19.93 -9.02 -10.09
C ASP A 54 18.52 -8.49 -10.40
N LEU A 55 17.55 -8.78 -9.53
CA LEU A 55 16.18 -8.26 -9.64
C LEU A 55 16.16 -6.72 -9.58
N LEU A 56 16.88 -6.14 -8.62
CA LEU A 56 16.96 -4.69 -8.44
C LEU A 56 17.70 -4.01 -9.58
N THR A 57 18.72 -4.66 -10.16
CA THR A 57 19.47 -4.16 -11.31
C THR A 57 18.59 -4.10 -12.56
N ARG A 58 17.83 -5.17 -12.84
CA ARG A 58 16.83 -5.17 -13.93
C ARG A 58 15.77 -4.09 -13.69
N ALA A 59 15.31 -3.94 -12.45
CA ALA A 59 14.35 -2.91 -12.09
C ALA A 59 14.94 -1.49 -12.15
N ALA A 60 16.26 -1.29 -12.12
CA ALA A 60 16.86 0.05 -12.19
C ALA A 60 16.62 0.72 -13.56
N GLU A 61 16.44 -0.08 -14.62
CA GLU A 61 16.05 0.44 -15.93
C GLU A 61 14.70 1.18 -15.84
N GLY A 62 14.65 2.39 -16.40
CA GLY A 62 13.46 3.24 -16.38
C GLY A 62 13.09 3.85 -15.03
N LYS A 63 13.96 3.79 -14.02
CA LYS A 63 13.69 4.33 -12.67
C LYS A 63 13.30 5.80 -12.69
N GLU A 64 14.06 6.66 -13.35
CA GLU A 64 13.77 8.10 -13.42
C GLU A 64 12.42 8.39 -14.09
N ALA A 65 12.08 7.66 -15.16
CA ALA A 65 10.77 7.77 -15.81
C ALA A 65 9.63 7.41 -14.83
N ARG A 66 9.78 6.33 -14.05
CA ARG A 66 8.78 5.97 -13.03
C ARG A 66 8.70 6.99 -11.90
N VAL A 67 9.81 7.60 -11.50
CA VAL A 67 9.79 8.69 -10.50
C VAL A 67 9.03 9.90 -11.02
N HIS A 68 9.25 10.30 -12.28
CA HIS A 68 8.48 11.39 -12.90
C HIS A 68 6.98 11.07 -12.98
N THR A 69 6.63 9.83 -13.35
CA THR A 69 5.23 9.37 -13.33
C THR A 69 4.64 9.45 -11.93
N LEU A 70 5.34 8.95 -10.91
CA LEU A 70 4.88 8.99 -9.51
C LEU A 70 4.64 10.42 -9.01
N LEU A 71 5.53 11.35 -9.35
CA LEU A 71 5.38 12.76 -8.98
C LEU A 71 4.18 13.43 -9.69
N ARG A 72 3.89 13.01 -10.93
CA ARG A 72 2.77 13.56 -11.72
C ARG A 72 1.41 12.97 -11.33
N GLU A 73 1.36 11.67 -11.10
CA GLU A 73 0.10 10.91 -11.02
C GLU A 73 -0.21 10.41 -9.61
N GLY A 74 0.76 10.46 -8.70
CA GLY A 74 0.66 9.83 -7.38
C GLY A 74 0.65 8.29 -7.49
N TYR A 75 0.14 7.64 -6.45
CA TYR A 75 -0.05 6.19 -6.42
C TYR A 75 -1.52 5.88 -6.12
N PRO A 76 -2.22 5.07 -6.94
CA PRO A 76 -3.63 4.73 -6.69
C PRO A 76 -3.85 4.14 -5.30
N CYS A 77 -4.87 4.62 -4.61
CA CYS A 77 -5.23 4.13 -3.28
C CYS A 77 -6.66 3.56 -3.24
N TYR A 78 -6.92 2.77 -2.21
CA TYR A 78 -8.24 2.25 -1.88
C TYR A 78 -8.62 2.69 -0.46
N THR A 79 -9.91 2.73 -0.16
CA THR A 79 -10.38 3.09 1.18
C THR A 79 -11.04 1.93 1.91
N THR A 80 -10.84 1.87 3.23
CA THR A 80 -11.56 0.93 4.12
C THR A 80 -12.54 1.68 5.04
N SER A 81 -12.63 3.01 4.93
CA SER A 81 -13.35 3.85 5.89
C SER A 81 -14.85 3.54 5.94
N ALA A 82 -15.45 3.13 4.82
CA ALA A 82 -16.86 2.73 4.76
C ALA A 82 -17.14 1.36 5.40
N GLY A 83 -16.12 0.52 5.54
CA GLY A 83 -16.30 -0.92 5.67
C GLY A 83 -16.32 -1.50 7.08
N TRP A 84 -16.24 -0.68 8.14
CA TRP A 84 -16.16 -1.19 9.52
C TRP A 84 -17.43 -1.97 9.92
N LEU A 85 -17.26 -3.06 10.68
CA LEU A 85 -18.35 -3.99 11.04
C LEU A 85 -19.42 -3.33 11.91
N GLY A 86 -19.02 -2.52 12.89
CA GLY A 86 -19.93 -1.88 13.83
C GLY A 86 -20.75 -0.71 13.26
N TYR A 87 -20.74 -0.49 11.94
CA TYR A 87 -21.52 0.58 11.32
C TYR A 87 -22.90 0.08 10.88
N SER A 88 -23.91 0.92 11.10
CA SER A 88 -25.24 0.70 10.55
C SER A 88 -25.22 0.72 9.02
N ASP A 89 -26.27 0.18 8.40
CA ASP A 89 -26.43 0.15 6.95
C ASP A 89 -26.47 1.55 6.35
N GLU A 90 -27.11 2.50 7.02
CA GLU A 90 -27.22 3.89 6.57
C GLU A 90 -25.83 4.55 6.56
N LYS A 91 -25.02 4.28 7.59
CA LYS A 91 -23.66 4.79 7.66
C LYS A 91 -22.77 4.13 6.61
N LEU A 92 -22.88 2.81 6.42
CA LEU A 92 -22.20 2.09 5.34
C LEU A 92 -22.55 2.71 3.97
N ALA A 93 -23.84 2.89 3.70
CA ALA A 93 -24.33 3.41 2.43
C ALA A 93 -23.78 4.81 2.15
N ARG A 94 -23.93 5.72 3.12
CA ARG A 94 -23.42 7.09 3.00
C ARG A 94 -21.91 7.12 2.75
N LEU A 95 -21.12 6.36 3.53
CA LEU A 95 -19.66 6.34 3.38
C LEU A 95 -19.20 5.67 2.07
N CYS A 96 -19.95 4.71 1.54
CA CYS A 96 -19.70 4.17 0.20
C CYS A 96 -19.89 5.24 -0.88
N GLN A 97 -20.94 6.05 -0.78
CA GLN A 97 -21.18 7.13 -1.73
C GLN A 97 -20.09 8.20 -1.63
N GLU A 98 -19.75 8.64 -0.41
CA GLU A 98 -18.66 9.61 -0.17
C GLU A 98 -17.32 9.13 -0.75
N ALA A 99 -17.02 7.84 -0.65
CA ALA A 99 -15.80 7.28 -1.22
C ALA A 99 -15.80 7.32 -2.76
N VAL A 100 -16.94 7.01 -3.40
CA VAL A 100 -17.08 7.14 -4.87
C VAL A 100 -16.94 8.59 -5.30
N ASP A 101 -17.61 9.51 -4.61
CA ASP A 101 -17.58 10.94 -4.90
C ASP A 101 -16.17 11.53 -4.72
N ALA A 102 -15.39 11.00 -3.77
CA ALA A 102 -13.99 11.34 -3.57
C ALA A 102 -13.04 10.71 -4.61
N GLY A 103 -13.56 9.94 -5.56
CA GLY A 103 -12.78 9.34 -6.65
C GLY A 103 -12.12 8.00 -6.33
N PHE A 104 -12.44 7.37 -5.19
CA PHE A 104 -11.94 6.02 -4.93
C PHE A 104 -12.56 5.01 -5.88
N ARG A 105 -11.71 4.24 -6.55
CA ARG A 105 -12.14 3.14 -7.43
C ARG A 105 -12.26 1.79 -6.71
N TYR A 106 -11.68 1.70 -5.51
CA TYR A 106 -11.56 0.48 -4.73
C TYR A 106 -11.99 0.74 -3.28
N ILE A 107 -12.92 -0.07 -2.77
CA ILE A 107 -13.44 0.01 -1.39
C ILE A 107 -13.37 -1.37 -0.73
N LYS A 108 -12.93 -1.41 0.53
CA LYS A 108 -12.86 -2.65 1.32
C LYS A 108 -13.92 -2.69 2.42
N LEU A 109 -14.61 -3.82 2.54
CA LEU A 109 -15.55 -4.12 3.63
C LEU A 109 -14.95 -5.13 4.61
N LYS A 110 -15.32 -5.00 5.88
CA LYS A 110 -15.07 -6.03 6.91
C LYS A 110 -16.26 -6.99 6.92
N VAL A 111 -15.94 -8.28 6.97
CA VAL A 111 -16.86 -9.43 6.92
C VAL A 111 -16.37 -10.53 7.86
N GLY A 112 -17.14 -11.60 8.04
CA GLY A 112 -16.73 -12.83 8.73
C GLY A 112 -17.31 -13.00 10.14
N GLN A 113 -18.22 -12.12 10.57
CA GLN A 113 -18.88 -12.25 11.87
C GLN A 113 -20.25 -12.94 11.76
N ASN A 114 -21.05 -12.60 10.75
CA ASN A 114 -22.36 -13.19 10.48
C ASN A 114 -22.62 -13.19 8.96
N LEU A 115 -23.02 -14.34 8.42
CA LEU A 115 -23.17 -14.52 6.98
C LEU A 115 -24.32 -13.69 6.39
N GLU A 116 -25.43 -13.58 7.10
CA GLU A 116 -26.60 -12.81 6.67
C GLU A 116 -26.27 -11.31 6.61
N ASP A 117 -25.55 -10.80 7.61
CA ASP A 117 -25.06 -9.42 7.64
C ASP A 117 -24.06 -9.16 6.52
N ASP A 118 -23.13 -10.08 6.27
CA ASP A 118 -22.15 -9.94 5.20
C ASP A 118 -22.85 -9.85 3.82
N GLN A 119 -23.83 -10.74 3.55
CA GLN A 119 -24.61 -10.71 2.31
C GLN A 119 -25.38 -9.39 2.14
N ARG A 120 -26.08 -8.96 3.19
CA ARG A 120 -26.85 -7.70 3.20
C ARG A 120 -25.94 -6.49 2.96
N ARG A 121 -24.83 -6.38 3.70
CA ARG A 121 -23.87 -5.26 3.62
C ARG A 121 -23.18 -5.19 2.26
N VAL A 122 -22.74 -6.33 1.71
CA VAL A 122 -22.15 -6.39 0.38
C VAL A 122 -23.15 -5.98 -0.69
N ALA A 123 -24.42 -6.39 -0.57
CA ALA A 123 -25.47 -5.99 -1.50
C ALA A 123 -25.72 -4.46 -1.47
N ILE A 124 -25.73 -3.85 -0.28
CA ILE A 124 -25.86 -2.39 -0.11
C ILE A 124 -24.68 -1.66 -0.76
N ALA A 125 -23.45 -2.06 -0.42
CA ALA A 125 -22.26 -1.44 -0.98
C ALA A 125 -22.24 -1.57 -2.50
N ARG A 126 -22.54 -2.76 -3.05
CA ARG A 126 -22.57 -2.99 -4.51
C ARG A 126 -23.59 -2.10 -5.21
N ARG A 127 -24.76 -1.86 -4.62
CA ARG A 127 -25.79 -0.97 -5.18
C ARG A 127 -25.28 0.46 -5.38
N ILE A 128 -24.39 0.91 -4.51
CA ILE A 128 -23.87 2.28 -4.47
C ILE A 128 -22.62 2.44 -5.32
N ILE A 129 -21.65 1.55 -5.17
CA ILE A 129 -20.38 1.61 -5.92
C ILE A 129 -20.54 1.24 -7.40
N GLY A 130 -21.68 0.66 -7.78
CA GLY A 130 -21.99 0.25 -9.14
C GLY A 130 -21.13 -0.92 -9.64
N ARG A 131 -21.20 -1.17 -10.95
CA ARG A 131 -20.45 -2.26 -11.62
C ARG A 131 -19.02 -1.88 -12.00
N ASN A 132 -18.68 -0.59 -11.93
CA ASN A 132 -17.39 -0.05 -12.40
C ASN A 132 -16.36 0.16 -11.28
N ALA A 133 -16.73 -0.11 -10.02
CA ALA A 133 -15.74 -0.33 -8.97
C ALA A 133 -14.98 -1.61 -9.30
N ALA A 134 -13.74 -1.43 -9.74
CA ALA A 134 -12.80 -2.50 -10.07
C ALA A 134 -12.22 -3.15 -8.81
#